data_AF-A0A5A7MYI1-F1
#
_entry.id   AF-A0A5A7MYI1-F1
#
_cell.length_a   1.000
_cell.length_b   1.000
_cell.length_c   1.000
_cell.angle_alpha   90.00
_cell.angle_beta   90.00
_cell.angle_gamma   90.00
#
_symmetry.space_group_name_H-M   'P 1'
#
loop_
_entity.id
_entity.type
_entity.pdbx_description
1 polymer ?
#
loop_
_entity_poly.entity_id
_entity_poly.type
_entity_poly.pdbx_seq_one_letter_code
_entity_poly.pdbx_strand_id
1 'polypeptide(L)'
;MGPEHDKAGRRKSDMIVFDLKCSYGHGFEGWFRSHDDFSSQLESGILACPDCGSTSLSKAFSTPHLSKGGAKGDPDQKDASPASRGLKARIHAPAMAFDDEERSVFKAGDLPEHVRASLDRTMGRIRKHVETTCDYVGDQFAEEARRIHYGEAELRGIYGEASLEETEDLIDEGIDVLPLSGVRDKPDA
;
A
#
# COMPACT_ATOMS: atom_id res chain seq x y z
N MET A 1 34.04 -19.91 -47.74
CA MET A 1 33.42 -20.35 -46.48
C MET A 1 32.25 -19.42 -46.21
N GLY A 2 31.07 -19.83 -46.67
CA GLY A 2 29.77 -19.24 -46.33
C GLY A 2 28.79 -20.42 -46.17
N PRO A 3 27.63 -20.21 -45.55
CA PRO A 3 26.66 -19.42 -46.29
C PRO A 3 26.06 -18.26 -45.50
N GLU A 4 25.82 -17.21 -46.27
CA GLU A 4 24.82 -16.18 -46.04
C GLU A 4 23.50 -16.77 -45.51
N HIS A 5 22.90 -16.12 -44.52
CA HIS A 5 21.46 -16.19 -44.35
C HIS A 5 20.84 -14.80 -44.49
N ASP A 6 20.32 -14.65 -45.70
CA ASP A 6 19.45 -13.65 -46.27
C ASP A 6 18.18 -13.39 -45.42
N LYS A 7 17.78 -12.12 -45.40
CA LYS A 7 16.43 -11.54 -45.27
C LYS A 7 15.33 -12.38 -44.60
N ALA A 8 14.86 -11.88 -43.46
CA ALA A 8 13.47 -12.08 -43.05
C ALA A 8 12.92 -10.80 -42.42
N GLY A 9 12.00 -10.14 -43.13
CA GLY A 9 11.12 -9.14 -42.53
C GLY A 9 10.34 -9.78 -41.39
N ARG A 10 10.69 -9.45 -40.15
CA ARG A 10 10.09 -10.10 -38.97
C ARG A 10 8.72 -9.52 -38.68
N ARG A 11 7.73 -10.42 -38.62
CA ARG A 11 6.35 -10.12 -38.21
C ARG A 11 6.35 -9.76 -36.73
N LYS A 12 5.39 -8.91 -36.31
CA LYS A 12 5.14 -8.45 -34.94
C LYS A 12 4.76 -9.58 -33.93
N SER A 13 4.87 -10.83 -34.35
CA SER A 13 4.33 -12.03 -33.70
C SER A 13 5.41 -12.86 -32.97
N ASP A 14 6.68 -12.45 -32.99
CA ASP A 14 7.80 -13.14 -32.34
C ASP A 14 8.31 -12.43 -31.06
N MET A 15 7.53 -11.52 -30.48
CA MET A 15 7.86 -10.90 -29.19
C MET A 15 7.20 -11.70 -28.07
N ILE A 16 7.97 -12.07 -27.05
CA ILE A 16 7.48 -12.74 -25.85
C ILE A 16 7.32 -11.72 -24.73
N VAL A 17 6.22 -11.81 -24.00
CA VAL A 17 5.95 -10.95 -22.84
C VAL A 17 6.31 -11.73 -21.59
N PHE A 18 7.10 -11.12 -20.71
CA PHE A 18 7.37 -11.64 -19.37
C PHE A 18 6.87 -10.67 -18.32
N ASP A 19 6.21 -11.21 -17.30
CA ASP A 19 5.96 -10.51 -16.04
C ASP A 19 7.26 -10.48 -15.23
N LEU A 20 7.74 -9.27 -14.95
CA LEU A 20 8.94 -9.00 -14.17
C LEU A 20 8.58 -8.40 -12.83
N LYS A 21 9.37 -8.71 -11.82
CA LYS A 21 9.26 -8.16 -10.48
C LYS A 21 10.63 -7.73 -9.97
N CYS A 22 10.72 -6.50 -9.48
CA CYS A 22 11.94 -6.01 -8.85
C CYS A 22 12.05 -6.42 -7.37
N SER A 23 13.23 -6.25 -6.77
CA SER A 23 13.47 -6.51 -5.34
C SER A 23 12.55 -5.73 -4.39
N TYR A 24 12.07 -4.55 -4.80
CA TYR A 24 11.12 -3.73 -4.05
C TYR A 24 9.66 -4.17 -4.21
N GLY A 25 9.40 -5.19 -5.03
CA GLY A 25 8.09 -5.78 -5.18
C GLY A 25 7.21 -5.19 -6.30
N HIS A 26 7.67 -4.19 -7.04
CA HIS A 26 6.94 -3.66 -8.20
C HIS A 26 6.92 -4.67 -9.34
N GLY A 27 5.73 -4.96 -9.85
CA GLY A 27 5.51 -5.83 -11.01
C GLY A 27 5.31 -5.01 -12.28
N PHE A 28 5.94 -5.41 -13.38
CA PHE A 28 5.79 -4.76 -14.68
C PHE A 28 6.04 -5.76 -15.82
N GLU A 29 5.51 -5.47 -17.00
CA GLU A 29 5.64 -6.33 -18.18
C GLU A 29 6.82 -5.89 -19.05
N GLY A 30 7.63 -6.86 -19.49
CA GLY A 30 8.72 -6.64 -20.44
C GLY A 30 8.50 -7.42 -21.73
N TRP A 31 8.75 -6.77 -22.87
CA TRP A 31 8.56 -7.32 -24.20
C TRP A 31 9.91 -7.66 -24.82
N PHE A 32 10.21 -8.94 -24.98
CA PHE A 32 11.52 -9.46 -25.38
C PHE A 32 11.47 -10.20 -26.70
N ARG A 33 12.60 -10.28 -27.38
CA ARG A 33 12.69 -11.00 -28.67
C ARG A 33 12.75 -12.51 -28.50
N SER A 34 13.21 -12.98 -27.34
CA SER A 34 13.33 -14.39 -26.97
C SER A 34 13.70 -14.50 -25.49
N HIS A 35 13.67 -15.73 -24.94
CA HIS A 35 14.10 -15.96 -23.56
C HIS A 35 15.59 -15.63 -23.35
N ASP A 36 16.42 -15.89 -24.37
CA ASP A 36 17.86 -15.63 -24.38
C ASP A 36 18.18 -14.12 -24.40
N ASP A 37 17.39 -13.34 -25.14
CA ASP A 37 17.45 -11.87 -25.19
C ASP A 37 17.13 -11.26 -23.82
N PHE A 38 16.13 -11.80 -23.11
CA PHE A 38 15.83 -11.41 -21.73
C PHE A 38 17.01 -11.66 -20.79
N SER A 39 17.57 -12.88 -20.78
CA SER A 39 18.70 -13.24 -19.92
C SER A 39 19.92 -12.34 -20.18
N SER A 40 20.26 -12.13 -21.46
CA SER A 40 21.39 -11.27 -21.86
C SER A 40 21.20 -9.81 -21.42
N GLN A 41 19.99 -9.26 -21.55
CA GLN A 41 19.69 -7.88 -21.13
C GLN A 41 19.66 -7.72 -19.60
N LEU A 42 19.26 -8.76 -18.88
CA LEU A 42 19.29 -8.80 -17.41
C LEU A 42 20.74 -8.83 -16.89
N GLU A 43 21.59 -9.70 -17.44
CA GLU A 43 23.02 -9.79 -17.10
C GLU A 43 23.78 -8.52 -17.47
N SER A 44 23.40 -7.89 -18.59
CA SER A 44 23.97 -6.62 -19.02
C SER A 44 23.49 -5.42 -18.18
N GLY A 45 22.54 -5.61 -17.26
CA GLY A 45 22.01 -4.55 -16.39
C GLY A 45 21.25 -3.44 -17.13
N ILE A 46 20.85 -3.69 -18.37
CA ILE A 46 20.13 -2.72 -19.22
C ILE A 46 18.66 -2.62 -18.80
N LEU A 47 18.14 -3.69 -18.18
CA LEU A 47 16.77 -3.73 -17.68
C LEU A 47 16.68 -3.06 -16.31
N ALA A 48 15.78 -2.09 -16.19
CA ALA A 48 15.52 -1.37 -14.95
C ALA A 48 14.01 -1.32 -14.66
N CYS A 49 13.68 -1.38 -13.37
CA CYS A 49 12.31 -1.16 -12.92
C CYS A 49 11.89 0.30 -13.21
N PRO A 50 10.75 0.55 -13.88
CA PRO A 50 10.31 1.91 -14.19
C PRO A 50 9.93 2.72 -12.95
N ASP A 51 9.51 2.05 -11.87
CA ASP A 51 9.05 2.72 -10.64
C ASP A 51 10.19 3.14 -9.69
N CYS A 52 11.33 2.45 -9.75
CA CYS A 52 12.41 2.66 -8.77
C CYS A 52 13.83 2.59 -9.35
N GLY A 53 13.99 2.24 -10.62
CA GLY A 53 15.30 2.19 -11.29
C GLY A 53 16.18 1.01 -10.92
N SER A 54 15.70 0.04 -10.13
CA SER A 54 16.51 -1.12 -9.74
C SER A 54 16.72 -2.07 -10.92
N THR A 55 17.95 -2.53 -11.12
CA THR A 55 18.33 -3.52 -12.14
C THR A 55 18.20 -4.97 -11.65
N SER A 56 17.93 -5.17 -10.36
CA SER A 56 17.65 -6.49 -9.78
C SER A 56 16.20 -6.91 -10.06
N LEU A 57 16.01 -7.63 -11.17
CA LEU A 57 14.71 -8.10 -11.65
C LEU A 57 14.63 -9.63 -11.64
N SER A 58 13.44 -10.16 -11.39
CA SER A 58 13.12 -11.59 -11.42
C SER A 58 11.85 -11.84 -12.24
N LYS A 59 11.74 -12.99 -12.90
CA LYS A 59 10.49 -13.39 -13.56
C LYS A 59 9.45 -13.71 -12.48
N ALA A 60 8.31 -13.04 -12.50
CA ALA A 60 7.20 -13.37 -11.61
C ALA A 60 6.52 -14.66 -12.13
N PHE A 61 6.26 -15.61 -11.23
CA PHE A 61 5.35 -16.71 -11.56
C PHE A 61 3.92 -16.16 -11.54
N SER A 62 3.22 -16.31 -12.66
CA SER A 62 1.88 -15.76 -12.88
C SER A 62 0.90 -16.24 -11.80
N THR A 63 0.48 -15.33 -10.93
CA THR A 63 -0.65 -15.56 -10.03
C THR A 63 -1.95 -15.42 -10.82
N PRO A 64 -2.90 -16.39 -10.75
CA PRO A 64 -4.19 -16.23 -11.39
C PRO A 64 -4.91 -15.00 -10.81
N HIS A 65 -5.42 -14.17 -11.71
CA HIS A 65 -6.18 -12.95 -11.39
C HIS A 65 -7.29 -13.22 -10.37
N LEU A 66 -7.24 -12.56 -9.20
CA LEU A 66 -8.45 -12.28 -8.43
C LEU A 66 -9.18 -11.12 -9.13
N SER A 67 -10.28 -11.43 -9.79
CA SER A 67 -11.15 -10.46 -10.43
C SER A 67 -11.80 -9.52 -9.41
N LYS A 68 -11.73 -8.22 -9.71
CA LYS A 68 -12.57 -7.17 -9.14
C LYS A 68 -13.79 -7.01 -10.05
N GLY A 69 -15.01 -7.21 -9.55
CA GLY A 69 -16.26 -6.95 -10.28
C GLY A 69 -17.49 -7.34 -9.45
N GLY A 70 -18.27 -6.34 -9.02
CA GLY A 70 -19.33 -6.49 -8.02
C GLY A 70 -20.71 -6.89 -8.53
N ALA A 71 -21.63 -7.06 -7.58
CA ALA A 71 -23.07 -7.11 -7.80
C ALA A 71 -23.80 -6.46 -6.62
N LYS A 72 -24.60 -5.44 -6.92
CA LYS A 72 -25.66 -4.88 -6.06
C LYS A 72 -26.85 -5.85 -6.03
N GLY A 73 -27.52 -5.94 -4.88
CA GLY A 73 -28.95 -6.30 -4.81
C GLY A 73 -29.33 -7.36 -3.77
N ASP A 74 -29.70 -6.89 -2.57
CA ASP A 74 -30.67 -7.52 -1.65
C ASP A 74 -32.09 -7.44 -2.31
N PRO A 75 -33.12 -8.29 -2.02
CA PRO A 75 -33.51 -8.58 -0.64
C PRO A 75 -34.14 -9.93 -0.27
N ASP A 76 -34.23 -10.06 1.06
CA ASP A 76 -35.25 -10.77 1.85
C ASP A 76 -35.00 -12.26 2.15
N GLN A 77 -34.43 -12.52 3.33
CA GLN A 77 -35.23 -13.21 4.34
C GLN A 77 -34.81 -12.81 5.77
N LYS A 78 -35.76 -12.16 6.44
CA LYS A 78 -35.79 -11.90 7.88
C LYS A 78 -35.99 -13.22 8.63
N ASP A 79 -35.34 -13.39 9.78
CA ASP A 79 -36.06 -13.63 11.02
C ASP A 79 -35.19 -13.34 12.26
N ALA A 80 -35.77 -12.47 13.09
CA ALA A 80 -35.58 -12.21 14.51
C ALA A 80 -34.28 -12.62 15.26
N SER A 81 -33.59 -11.57 15.69
CA SER A 81 -32.93 -11.35 17.00
C SER A 81 -33.21 -12.38 18.11
N PRO A 82 -32.18 -12.66 18.93
CA PRO A 82 -32.32 -12.15 20.30
C PRO A 82 -31.15 -11.25 20.69
N ALA A 83 -31.52 -10.09 21.24
CA ALA A 83 -30.63 -9.23 21.97
C ALA A 83 -30.08 -9.93 23.23
N SER A 84 -28.90 -9.47 23.62
CA SER A 84 -28.32 -9.55 24.96
C SER A 84 -27.74 -10.90 25.40
N ARG A 85 -26.47 -11.10 25.04
CA ARG A 85 -25.45 -11.29 26.08
C ARG A 85 -24.10 -10.83 25.57
N GLY A 86 -23.55 -9.83 26.23
CA GLY A 86 -22.30 -9.20 25.88
C GLY A 86 -21.18 -10.23 25.74
N LEU A 87 -20.68 -10.38 24.52
CA LEU A 87 -19.35 -10.89 24.31
C LEU A 87 -18.42 -9.68 24.39
N LYS A 88 -18.12 -9.27 25.62
CA LYS A 88 -16.82 -8.64 25.86
C LYS A 88 -15.82 -9.70 25.41
N ALA A 89 -15.34 -9.58 24.18
CA ALA A 89 -14.12 -10.24 23.75
C ALA A 89 -13.02 -9.63 24.61
N ARG A 90 -12.92 -10.16 25.83
CA ARG A 90 -11.72 -10.10 26.63
C ARG A 90 -10.71 -10.81 25.77
N ILE A 91 -9.99 -10.05 24.95
CA ILE A 91 -8.66 -10.43 24.54
C ILE A 91 -7.89 -10.41 25.86
N HIS A 92 -8.03 -11.48 26.63
CA HIS A 92 -7.03 -11.85 27.61
C HIS A 92 -5.82 -12.25 26.78
N ALA A 93 -5.02 -11.25 26.41
CA ALA A 93 -3.60 -11.48 26.29
C ALA A 93 -3.21 -12.24 27.56
N PRO A 94 -2.58 -13.43 27.47
CA PRO A 94 -2.06 -14.05 28.66
C PRO A 94 -1.17 -13.01 29.32
N ALA A 95 -1.49 -12.65 30.57
CA ALA A 95 -0.60 -11.89 31.44
C ALA A 95 0.60 -12.79 31.75
N MET A 96 1.41 -13.06 30.72
CA MET A 96 2.81 -13.32 30.89
C MET A 96 3.35 -12.00 31.42
N ALA A 97 3.71 -12.00 32.69
CA ALA A 97 4.55 -10.97 33.25
C ALA A 97 5.87 -11.02 32.49
N PHE A 98 5.94 -10.29 31.39
CA PHE A 98 7.20 -9.81 30.87
C PHE A 98 7.55 -8.64 31.76
N ASP A 99 8.69 -8.72 32.45
CA ASP A 99 9.24 -7.62 33.22
C ASP A 99 9.16 -6.30 32.42
N ASP A 100 8.83 -5.21 33.10
CA ASP A 100 8.55 -3.86 32.58
C ASP A 100 9.65 -3.31 31.64
N GLU A 101 10.83 -3.93 31.65
CA GLU A 101 11.99 -3.59 30.81
C GLU A 101 11.86 -4.02 29.32
N GLU A 102 10.98 -4.99 29.00
CA GLU A 102 10.89 -5.56 27.63
C GLU A 102 9.60 -5.19 26.88
N ARG A 103 8.93 -4.08 27.25
CA ARG A 103 7.84 -3.48 26.45
C ARG A 103 8.35 -2.71 25.22
N SER A 104 9.66 -2.62 25.02
CA SER A 104 10.29 -1.81 23.96
C SER A 104 11.30 -2.62 23.12
N VAL A 105 10.88 -3.72 22.49
CA VAL A 105 11.79 -4.50 21.62
C VAL A 105 11.82 -4.01 20.16
N PHE A 106 10.97 -3.06 19.77
CA PHE A 106 11.06 -2.40 18.46
C PHE A 106 11.09 -0.88 18.59
N LYS A 107 12.26 -0.33 18.97
CA LYS A 107 12.55 1.07 18.69
C LYS A 107 12.62 1.23 17.18
N ALA A 108 12.02 2.29 16.63
CA ALA A 108 12.21 2.70 15.23
C ALA A 108 13.71 2.90 14.86
N GLY A 109 14.57 2.98 15.87
CA GLY A 109 16.03 3.00 15.80
C GLY A 109 16.71 1.72 15.29
N ASP A 110 16.17 0.54 15.60
CA ASP A 110 16.88 -0.76 15.44
C ASP A 110 16.62 -1.46 14.10
N LEU A 111 15.82 -0.87 13.21
CA LEU A 111 15.62 -1.45 11.88
C LEU A 111 16.89 -1.30 11.03
N PRO A 112 17.29 -2.35 10.26
CA PRO A 112 18.38 -2.23 9.31
C PRO A 112 18.14 -1.07 8.34
N GLU A 113 19.19 -0.33 8.00
CA GLU A 113 19.11 0.89 7.19
C GLU A 113 18.32 0.69 5.88
N HIS A 114 18.51 -0.44 5.20
CA HIS A 114 17.79 -0.76 3.96
C HIS A 114 16.27 -0.92 4.17
N VAL A 115 15.84 -1.44 5.33
CA VAL A 115 14.42 -1.55 5.68
C VAL A 115 13.86 -0.17 6.02
N ARG A 116 14.59 0.62 6.81
CA ARG A 116 14.21 2.01 7.15
C ARG A 116 14.05 2.86 5.90
N ALA A 117 15.06 2.87 5.03
CA ALA A 117 15.02 3.61 3.78
C ALA A 117 13.90 3.12 2.83
N SER A 118 13.53 1.83 2.91
CA SER A 118 12.37 1.30 2.17
C SER A 118 11.05 1.79 2.76
N LEU A 119 10.92 1.79 4.10
CA LEU A 119 9.75 2.29 4.81
C LEU A 119 9.56 3.79 4.58
N ASP A 120 10.61 4.60 4.74
CA ASP A 120 10.58 6.05 4.53
C ASP A 120 10.12 6.40 3.10
N ARG A 121 10.65 5.68 2.09
CA ARG A 121 10.22 5.83 0.69
C ARG A 121 8.75 5.46 0.50
N THR A 122 8.30 4.38 1.14
CA THR A 122 6.92 3.90 1.04
C THR A 122 5.96 4.88 1.71
N MET A 123 6.25 5.31 2.93
CA MET A 123 5.46 6.28 3.70
C MET A 123 5.45 7.65 2.99
N GLY A 124 6.56 8.07 2.39
CA GLY A 124 6.61 9.30 1.58
C GLY A 124 5.67 9.27 0.38
N ARG A 125 5.53 8.11 -0.29
CA ARG A 125 4.55 7.95 -1.39
C ARG A 125 3.11 8.00 -0.89
N ILE A 126 2.81 7.32 0.22
CA ILE A 126 1.48 7.34 0.85
C ILE A 126 1.10 8.78 1.21
N ARG A 127 2.00 9.49 1.90
CA ARG A 127 1.81 10.91 2.26
C ARG A 127 1.54 11.77 1.05
N LYS A 128 2.38 11.67 0.01
CA LYS A 128 2.19 12.44 -1.22
C LYS A 128 0.84 12.15 -1.85
N HIS A 129 0.40 10.90 -1.85
CA HIS A 129 -0.90 10.52 -2.38
C HIS A 129 -2.05 11.14 -1.58
N VAL A 130 -1.97 11.15 -0.25
CA VAL A 130 -2.95 11.83 0.60
C VAL A 130 -2.98 13.33 0.30
N GLU A 131 -1.82 13.99 0.26
CA GLU A 131 -1.72 15.44 -0.01
C GLU A 131 -2.26 15.84 -1.40
N THR A 132 -2.21 14.93 -2.38
CA THR A 132 -2.73 15.23 -3.74
C THR A 132 -4.18 14.85 -3.95
N THR A 133 -4.74 13.97 -3.12
CA THR A 133 -6.05 13.35 -3.35
C THR A 133 -7.08 13.79 -2.31
N CYS A 134 -6.64 14.15 -1.11
CA CYS A 134 -7.48 14.54 0.01
C CYS A 134 -7.42 16.05 0.25
N ASP A 135 -8.45 16.58 0.88
CA ASP A 135 -8.54 17.98 1.24
C ASP A 135 -7.87 18.25 2.60
N TYR A 136 -7.04 19.29 2.66
CA TYR A 136 -6.44 19.75 3.92
C TYR A 136 -7.43 20.60 4.71
N VAL A 137 -7.75 20.19 5.93
CA VAL A 137 -8.74 20.88 6.79
C VAL A 137 -8.12 21.51 8.04
N GLY A 138 -6.80 21.41 8.21
CA GLY A 138 -6.09 22.04 9.34
C GLY A 138 -6.58 21.52 10.70
N ASP A 139 -6.73 22.42 11.66
CA ASP A 139 -7.23 22.15 13.02
C ASP A 139 -8.71 21.75 13.09
N GLN A 140 -9.48 21.94 12.00
CA GLN A 140 -10.88 21.54 11.95
C GLN A 140 -11.08 20.05 11.61
N PHE A 141 -10.01 19.26 11.61
CA PHE A 141 -10.06 17.84 11.22
C PHE A 141 -11.08 17.05 12.03
N ALA A 142 -11.12 17.22 13.36
CA ALA A 142 -12.02 16.48 14.21
C ALA A 142 -13.51 16.82 13.94
N GLU A 143 -13.82 18.09 13.72
CA GLU A 143 -15.18 18.52 13.39
C GLU A 143 -15.61 18.03 12.01
N GLU A 144 -14.77 18.18 11.00
CA GLU A 144 -15.09 17.76 9.64
C GLU A 144 -15.18 16.23 9.52
N ALA A 145 -14.34 15.48 10.25
CA ALA A 145 -14.42 14.03 10.32
C ALA A 145 -15.77 13.57 10.89
N ARG A 146 -16.24 14.21 11.96
CA ARG A 146 -17.58 13.97 12.52
C ARG A 146 -18.68 14.30 11.52
N ARG A 147 -18.62 15.47 10.89
CA ARG A 147 -19.62 15.89 9.88
C ARG A 147 -19.73 14.88 8.74
N ILE A 148 -18.60 14.35 8.26
CA ILE A 148 -18.59 13.32 7.22
C ILE A 148 -19.16 11.99 7.75
N HIS A 149 -18.80 11.59 8.98
CA HIS A 149 -19.28 10.36 9.61
C HIS A 149 -20.81 10.36 9.82
N TYR A 150 -21.37 11.49 10.28
CA TYR A 150 -22.82 11.66 10.49
C TYR A 150 -23.59 12.02 9.20
N GLY A 151 -22.91 12.22 8.08
CA GLY A 151 -23.53 12.54 6.78
C GLY A 151 -23.99 13.99 6.63
N GLU A 152 -23.45 14.90 7.45
CA GLU A 152 -23.69 16.36 7.39
C GLU A 152 -22.79 17.06 6.34
N ALA A 153 -21.74 16.37 5.88
CA ALA A 153 -20.84 16.82 4.82
C ALA A 153 -20.70 15.76 3.72
N GLU A 154 -20.20 16.19 2.56
CA GLU A 154 -19.94 15.30 1.43
C GLU A 154 -18.82 14.30 1.75
N LEU A 155 -18.99 13.03 1.34
CA LEU A 155 -17.99 11.99 1.53
C LEU A 155 -16.75 12.27 0.67
N ARG A 156 -15.67 12.70 1.32
CA ARG A 156 -14.38 13.02 0.69
C ARG A 156 -13.22 12.66 1.63
N GLY A 157 -12.04 12.44 1.06
CA GLY A 157 -10.83 12.23 1.85
C GLY A 157 -10.39 13.55 2.48
N ILE A 158 -10.20 13.58 3.80
CA ILE A 158 -9.69 14.75 4.52
C ILE A 158 -8.41 14.38 5.26
N TYR A 159 -7.51 15.35 5.42
CA TYR A 159 -6.35 15.23 6.31
C TYR A 159 -6.12 16.56 7.02
N GLY A 160 -5.59 16.51 8.23
CA GLY A 160 -5.43 17.70 9.05
C GLY A 160 -4.72 17.40 10.36
N GLU A 161 -4.93 18.29 11.31
CA GLU A 161 -4.33 18.28 12.64
C GLU A 161 -5.43 17.97 13.66
N ALA A 162 -5.13 17.08 14.60
CA ALA A 162 -5.97 16.80 15.76
C ALA A 162 -5.07 16.58 16.97
N SER A 163 -5.52 17.04 18.13
CA SER A 163 -4.88 16.72 19.40
C SER A 163 -5.03 15.23 19.72
N LEU A 164 -4.25 14.75 20.68
CA LEU A 164 -4.34 13.37 21.14
C LEU A 164 -5.74 13.06 21.70
N GLU A 165 -6.28 13.96 22.52
CA GLU A 165 -7.62 13.85 23.11
C GLU A 165 -8.71 13.80 22.03
N GLU A 166 -8.66 14.71 21.05
CA GLU A 166 -9.61 14.69 19.92
C GLU A 166 -9.49 13.39 19.09
N THR A 167 -8.28 12.88 18.92
CA THR A 167 -8.05 11.62 18.20
C THR A 167 -8.66 10.44 18.96
N GLU A 168 -8.52 10.41 20.28
CA GLU A 168 -9.13 9.40 21.15
C GLU A 168 -10.66 9.47 21.09
N ASP A 169 -11.24 10.67 21.18
CA ASP A 169 -12.68 10.89 21.06
C ASP A 169 -13.22 10.40 19.70
N LEU A 170 -12.52 10.71 18.60
CA LEU A 170 -12.91 10.23 17.27
C LEU A 170 -12.94 8.71 17.20
N ILE A 171 -11.95 8.02 17.78
CA ILE A 171 -11.89 6.56 17.80
C ILE A 171 -13.04 5.98 18.64
N ASP A 172 -13.33 6.59 19.80
CA ASP A 172 -14.43 6.18 20.68
C ASP A 172 -15.81 6.41 20.03
N GLU A 173 -15.96 7.45 19.21
CA GLU A 173 -17.13 7.70 18.37
C GLU A 173 -17.25 6.71 17.20
N GLY A 174 -16.20 5.93 16.90
CA GLY A 174 -16.16 4.96 15.79
C GLY A 174 -15.71 5.58 14.46
N ILE A 175 -14.98 6.69 14.50
CA ILE A 175 -14.39 7.35 13.35
C ILE A 175 -12.96 6.85 13.17
N ASP A 176 -12.71 6.14 12.07
CA ASP A 176 -11.39 5.58 11.75
C ASP A 176 -10.39 6.70 11.38
N VAL A 177 -9.41 6.92 12.24
CA VAL A 177 -8.34 7.91 12.05
C VAL A 177 -6.96 7.22 12.00
N LEU A 178 -6.09 7.71 11.13
CA LEU A 178 -4.73 7.17 10.96
C LEU A 178 -3.68 8.27 11.11
N PRO A 179 -2.65 8.08 11.95
CA PRO A 179 -1.57 9.05 12.07
C PRO A 179 -0.73 9.07 10.79
N LEU A 180 -0.62 10.24 10.18
CA LEU A 180 0.26 10.46 9.05
C LEU A 180 1.69 10.64 9.56
N SER A 181 2.44 9.54 9.60
CA SER A 181 3.83 9.54 10.09
C SER A 181 4.71 10.42 9.20
N GLY A 182 5.29 11.45 9.81
CA GLY A 182 6.17 12.41 9.16
C GLY A 182 5.91 13.80 9.69
N VAL A 183 6.55 14.14 10.80
CA VAL A 183 6.61 15.50 11.37
C VAL A 183 6.80 16.50 10.23
N ARG A 184 5.72 17.15 9.81
CA ARG A 184 5.83 18.49 9.26
C ARG A 184 5.54 19.39 10.44
N ASP A 185 6.58 20.09 10.87
CA ASP A 185 6.40 21.33 11.57
C ASP A 185 5.49 22.23 10.71
N LYS A 186 4.69 23.03 11.41
CA LYS A 186 3.69 23.96 10.90
C LYS A 186 4.11 24.59 9.56
N PRO A 187 3.28 24.65 8.51
CA PRO A 187 3.60 25.50 7.37
C PRO A 187 3.69 26.94 7.89
N ASP A 188 4.89 27.54 7.78
CA ASP A 188 5.14 28.92 8.19
C ASP A 188 4.06 29.85 7.62
N ALA A 189 3.37 30.54 8.52
CA ALA A 189 2.36 31.55 8.23
C ALA A 189 2.99 32.83 7.66
#